data_AF-A0A1I0ZYU9-F1
#
_entry.id   AF-A0A1I0ZYU9-F1
#
_cell.length_a   1.000
_cell.length_b   1.000
_cell.length_c   1.000
_cell.angle_alpha   90.00
_cell.angle_beta   90.00
_cell.angle_gamma   90.00
#
_symmetry.space_group_name_H-M   'P 1'
#
loop_
_entity.id
_entity.type
_entity.pdbx_description
1 polymer ?
#
loop_
_entity_poly.entity_id
_entity_poly.type
_entity_poly.pdbx_seq_one_letter_code
_entity_poly.pdbx_strand_id
1 'polypeptide(L)' 'MDTQSLAHSKWNCKYHIVFAPKYRRQIIYGKIKVDIGKILRKLCEYKGVEIIEANACQDHIHMLVSIPPKTSVAQF' A
#
# COMPACT_ATOMS: atom_id res chain seq x y z
N MET A 1 -10.92 3.27 19.44
CA MET A 1 -11.53 3.34 18.10
C MET A 1 -10.38 3.35 17.11
N ASP A 2 -10.16 2.23 16.44
CA ASP A 2 -9.27 1.93 15.28
C ASP A 2 -9.04 0.41 15.26
N THR A 3 -10.11 -0.38 15.38
CA THR A 3 -9.99 -1.84 15.50
C THR A 3 -11.07 -2.46 14.64
N GLN A 4 -10.64 -3.13 13.59
CA GLN A 4 -11.50 -3.84 12.66
C GLN A 4 -11.79 -5.26 13.20
N SER A 5 -12.81 -5.91 12.64
CA SER A 5 -13.29 -7.21 13.11
C SER A 5 -13.43 -8.20 11.96
N LEU A 6 -13.00 -9.43 12.20
CA LEU A 6 -13.40 -10.62 11.44
C LEU A 6 -14.32 -11.47 12.33
N ALA A 7 -14.80 -12.61 11.81
CA ALA A 7 -15.70 -13.50 12.54
C ALA A 7 -15.19 -13.90 13.94
N HIS A 8 -13.87 -14.11 14.08
CA HIS A 8 -13.26 -14.59 15.33
C HIS A 8 -12.00 -13.81 15.74
N SER A 9 -11.81 -12.59 15.22
CA SER A 9 -10.61 -11.80 15.54
C SER A 9 -10.89 -10.30 15.49
N LYS A 10 -10.30 -9.56 16.43
CA LYS A 10 -10.20 -8.10 16.39
C LYS A 10 -8.78 -7.75 15.98
N TRP A 11 -8.60 -6.76 15.12
CA TRP A 11 -7.29 -6.46 14.55
C TRP A 11 -7.11 -4.98 14.24
N ASN A 12 -5.85 -4.54 14.30
CA ASN A 12 -5.39 -3.23 13.88
C ASN A 12 -3.97 -3.42 13.31
N CYS A 13 -3.91 -3.86 12.06
CA CYS A 13 -2.68 -4.30 11.41
C CYS A 13 -2.31 -3.29 10.33
N LYS A 14 -1.47 -2.32 10.72
CA LYS A 14 -0.95 -1.28 9.83
C LYS A 14 0.51 -1.58 9.48
N TYR A 15 0.85 -1.51 8.21
CA TYR A 15 2.20 -1.81 7.70
C TYR A 15 2.74 -0.64 6.89
N HIS A 16 4.00 -0.28 7.16
CA HIS A 16 4.76 0.66 6.33
C HIS A 16 5.53 -0.13 5.27
N ILE A 17 5.11 0.00 4.01
CA ILE A 17 5.67 -0.71 2.87
C ILE A 17 6.41 0.31 2.01
N VAL A 18 7.68 0.02 1.73
CA VAL A 18 8.54 0.85 0.91
C VAL A 18 9.16 0.02 -0.19
N PHE A 19 9.05 0.48 -1.42
CA PHE A 19 9.70 -0.14 -2.57
C PHE A 19 10.24 0.92 -3.53
N ALA A 20 11.30 0.56 -4.23
CA ALA A 20 12.01 1.43 -5.15
C ALA A 20 11.97 0.85 -6.58
N PRO A 21 11.99 1.69 -7.63
CA PRO A 21 12.14 1.23 -8.99
C PRO A 21 13.52 0.59 -9.15
N LYS A 22 13.66 -0.29 -10.13
CA LYS A 22 14.94 -0.96 -10.42
C LYS A 22 16.05 0.08 -10.59
N TYR A 23 17.17 -0.12 -9.89
CA TYR A 23 18.32 0.81 -9.83
C TYR A 23 18.00 2.20 -9.25
N ARG A 24 16.92 2.38 -8.49
CA ARG A 24 16.47 3.69 -7.94
C ARG A 24 16.37 4.80 -8.99
N ARG A 25 15.99 4.42 -10.21
CA ARG A 25 15.77 5.40 -11.28
C ARG A 25 14.75 6.44 -10.83
N GLN A 26 15.05 7.71 -11.06
CA GLN A 26 14.18 8.84 -10.70
C GLN A 26 12.98 9.02 -11.65
N ILE A 27 12.42 7.90 -12.14
CA ILE A 27 11.36 7.85 -13.15
C ILE A 27 9.98 8.07 -12.54
N ILE A 28 9.82 7.83 -11.23
CA ILE A 28 8.53 7.94 -10.53
C ILE A 28 8.02 9.38 -10.52
N TYR A 29 8.94 10.35 -10.61
CA TYR A 29 8.63 11.77 -10.66
C TYR A 29 8.18 12.21 -12.07
N GLY A 30 7.00 12.85 -12.16
CA GLY A 30 6.45 13.38 -13.41
C GLY A 30 5.29 12.54 -13.95
N LYS A 31 5.40 12.11 -15.22
CA LYS A 31 4.27 11.55 -16.01
C LYS A 31 3.63 10.29 -15.39
N ILE A 32 4.41 9.42 -14.75
CA ILE A 32 3.92 8.12 -14.27
C ILE A 32 3.35 8.15 -12.85
N LYS A 33 3.59 9.22 -12.08
CA LYS A 33 3.12 9.35 -10.68
C LYS A 33 1.61 9.15 -10.56
N VAL A 34 0.86 9.77 -11.48
CA VAL A 34 -0.60 9.71 -11.50
C VAL A 34 -1.09 8.28 -11.75
N ASP A 35 -0.49 7.60 -12.73
CA ASP A 35 -0.90 6.26 -13.11
C ASP A 35 -0.50 5.21 -12.07
N ILE A 36 0.69 5.33 -11.47
CA ILE A 36 1.09 4.52 -10.30
C ILE A 36 0.04 4.65 -9.19
N GLY A 37 -0.37 5.88 -8.87
CA GLY A 37 -1.39 6.12 -7.84
C GLY A 37 -2.74 5.49 -8.18
N LYS A 38 -3.15 5.46 -9.45
CA LYS A 38 -4.38 4.77 -9.88
C LYS A 38 -4.25 3.25 -9.75
N ILE A 39 -3.12 2.69 -10.19
CA ILE A 39 -2.85 1.25 -10.13
C ILE A 39 -2.82 0.76 -8.68
N LEU A 40 -2.12 1.45 -7.79
CA LEU A 40 -2.02 1.07 -6.38
C LEU A 40 -3.39 1.11 -5.68
N ARG A 41 -4.21 2.13 -5.94
CA ARG A 41 -5.59 2.20 -5.41
C ARG A 41 -6.43 1.03 -5.89
N LYS A 42 -6.41 0.75 -7.20
CA LYS A 42 -7.14 -0.36 -7.80
C LYS A 42 -6.70 -1.72 -7.25
N LEU A 43 -5.40 -1.91 -7.04
CA LEU A 43 -4.85 -3.14 -6.45
C LEU A 43 -5.26 -3.31 -4.99
N CYS A 44 -5.24 -2.24 -4.19
CA CYS A 44 -5.67 -2.27 -2.79
C CYS A 44 -7.17 -2.58 -2.69
N GLU A 45 -8.00 -1.96 -3.55
CA GLU A 45 -9.44 -2.25 -3.65
C GLU A 45 -9.70 -3.73 -3.96
N TYR A 46 -9.03 -4.29 -4.96
CA TYR A 46 -9.16 -5.71 -5.31
C TYR A 46 -8.72 -6.66 -4.20
N LYS A 47 -7.74 -6.27 -3.39
CA LYS A 47 -7.24 -7.09 -2.27
C LYS A 47 -7.97 -6.84 -0.95
N GLY A 48 -8.92 -5.91 -0.91
CA GLY A 48 -9.59 -5.49 0.33
C GLY A 48 -8.61 -4.92 1.36
N VAL A 49 -7.58 -4.21 0.88
CA VAL A 49 -6.58 -3.52 1.68
C VAL A 49 -6.89 -2.03 1.68
N GLU A 50 -6.82 -1.40 2.84
CA GLU A 50 -7.08 0.02 3.00
C GLU A 50 -5.76 0.80 2.93
N ILE A 51 -5.71 1.84 2.10
CA ILE A 51 -4.58 2.78 2.05
C ILE A 51 -4.86 3.90 3.04
N ILE A 52 -4.02 4.02 4.07
CA ILE A 52 -4.09 5.10 5.06
C ILE A 52 -3.31 6.30 4.52
N GLU A 53 -2.07 6.05 4.06
CA GLU A 53 -1.24 7.06 3.42
C GLU A 53 -0.45 6.44 2.26
N ALA A 54 -0.23 7.20 1.20
CA ALA A 54 0.65 6.78 0.11
C ALA A 54 1.35 8.00 -0.48
N ASN A 55 2.67 7.95 -0.58
CA ASN A 55 3.48 8.99 -1.20
C ASN A 55 4.42 8.39 -2.24
N ALA A 56 4.35 8.95 -3.45
CA ALA A 56 5.28 8.67 -4.54
C ALA A 56 6.41 9.72 -4.51
N CYS A 57 7.55 9.32 -3.98
CA CYS A 57 8.80 10.08 -3.99
C CYS A 57 9.52 9.90 -5.32
N GLN A 58 10.61 10.63 -5.54
CA GLN A 58 11.30 10.65 -6.82
C GLN A 58 11.91 9.28 -7.20
N ASP A 59 12.45 8.57 -6.22
CA ASP A 59 13.19 7.31 -6.39
C ASP A 59 12.59 6.13 -5.58
N HIS A 60 11.46 6.31 -4.91
CA HIS A 60 10.77 5.25 -4.15
C HIS A 60 9.30 5.61 -3.86
N ILE A 61 8.53 4.64 -3.39
CA ILE A 61 7.14 4.80 -2.95
C ILE A 61 7.04 4.38 -1.49
N HIS A 62 6.39 5.22 -0.68
CA HIS A 62 6.00 4.94 0.71
C HIS A 62 4.50 4.67 0.77
N MET A 63 4.11 3.60 1.43
CA MET A 63 2.71 3.28 1.69
C MET A 63 2.51 2.89 3.15
N LEU A 64 1.51 3.47 3.79
CA LEU A 64 0.94 3.00 5.03
C LEU A 64 -0.40 2.35 4.72
N VAL A 65 -0.49 1.04 4.90
CA VAL A 65 -1.70 0.26 4.56
C VAL A 65 -2.20 -0.53 5.76
N SER A 66 -3.52 -0.69 5.86
CA SER A 66 -4.18 -1.60 6.79
C SER A 66 -4.55 -2.90 6.08
N ILE A 67 -3.91 -4.01 6.48
CA ILE A 67 -4.06 -5.33 5.83
C ILE A 67 -4.74 -6.28 6.81
N PRO A 68 -5.85 -6.94 6.43
CA PRO A 68 -6.49 -7.95 7.27
C PRO A 68 -5.52 -9.11 7.59
N PRO A 69 -5.51 -9.65 8.83
CA PRO A 69 -4.53 -10.66 9.25
C PRO A 69 -4.65 -12.01 8.52
N LYS A 70 -5.76 -12.23 7.79
CA LYS A 70 -5.94 -13.40 6.90
C LYS A 70 -5.09 -13.34 5.62
N THR A 71 -4.58 -12.16 5.27
CA THR A 71 -3.77 -11.92 4.07
C THR A 71 -2.32 -11.73 4.48
N SER A 72 -1.41 -12.51 3.88
CA SER A 72 0.02 -12.33 4.12
C SER A 72 0.51 -11.02 3.50
N VAL A 73 1.30 -10.25 4.25
CA VAL A 73 1.91 -9.00 3.76
C VAL A 73 2.83 -9.25 2.56
N ALA A 74 3.49 -10.42 2.48
CA ALA A 74 4.34 -10.76 1.34
C ALA A 74 3.55 -11.13 0.08
N GLN A 75 2.26 -11.45 0.21
CA GLN A 75 1.35 -11.73 -0.91
C GLN A 75 0.58 -10.49 -1.36
N PHE A 76 0.66 -9.39 -0.60
CA PHE A 76 0.12 -8.09 -0.98
C PHE A 76 0.97 -7.50 -2.11
#